data_AF-A0A1H2J2P9-F1
#
_entry.id   AF-A0A1H2J2P9-F1
#
_cell.length_a   1.000
_cell.length_b   1.000
_cell.length_c   1.000
_cell.angle_alpha   90.00
_cell.angle_beta   90.00
_cell.angle_gamma   90.00
#
_symmetry.space_group_name_H-M   'P 1'
#
loop_
_entity.id
_entity.type
_entity.pdbx_description
1 polymer ?
#
loop_
_entity_poly.entity_id
_entity_poly.type
_entity_poly.pdbx_seq_one_letter_code
_entity_poly.pdbx_strand_id
1 'polypeptide(L)'
;MIYKNKISLIILKCLLIFTGCIFVSGYVFVSGVFAYTENIELGGTKTRGPVAFPHELHMEGFECLECHHVMENGENVLDESDLEEGNPDILCASCHQEQSKVERKEAFHHQCVKCHDQNSFAPEEKGPTLCGECHTQKK
;
A
#
# COMPACT_ATOMS: atom_id res chain seq x y z
N MET A 1 -2.85 25.41 -58.62
CA MET A 1 -1.93 24.60 -57.77
C MET A 1 -1.75 25.11 -56.34
N ILE A 2 -1.90 26.41 -56.05
CA ILE A 2 -1.62 27.00 -54.71
C ILE A 2 -2.61 26.56 -53.61
N TYR A 3 -3.87 26.27 -53.95
CA TYR A 3 -4.92 25.92 -52.99
C TYR A 3 -4.79 24.51 -52.39
N LYS A 4 -4.35 23.52 -53.19
CA LYS A 4 -4.11 22.13 -52.73
C LYS A 4 -2.99 22.04 -51.68
N ASN A 5 -1.96 22.88 -51.83
CA ASN A 5 -0.83 22.93 -50.88
C ASN A 5 -1.25 23.51 -49.53
N LYS A 6 -2.15 24.52 -49.52
CA LYS A 6 -2.68 25.11 -48.28
C LYS A 6 -3.56 24.12 -47.51
N ILE A 7 -4.43 23.36 -48.20
CA ILE A 7 -5.28 22.33 -47.58
C ILE A 7 -4.41 21.20 -47.02
N SER A 8 -3.41 20.74 -47.77
CA SER A 8 -2.46 19.70 -47.32
C SER A 8 -1.69 20.13 -46.06
N LEU A 9 -1.24 21.39 -45.99
CA LEU A 9 -0.59 21.95 -44.79
C LEU A 9 -1.52 22.03 -43.57
N ILE A 10 -2.82 22.34 -43.77
CA ILE A 10 -3.79 22.39 -42.68
C ILE A 10 -4.07 20.98 -42.14
N ILE A 11 -4.25 19.99 -43.02
CA ILE A 11 -4.45 18.60 -42.62
C ILE A 11 -3.23 18.05 -41.85
N LEU A 12 -2.01 18.35 -42.31
CA LEU A 12 -0.78 17.94 -41.64
C LEU A 12 -0.64 18.56 -40.24
N LYS A 13 -1.00 19.84 -40.08
CA LYS A 13 -1.00 20.51 -38.76
C LYS A 13 -2.04 19.91 -37.82
N CYS A 14 -3.26 19.62 -38.29
CA CYS A 14 -4.29 18.98 -37.48
C CYS A 14 -3.88 17.56 -37.03
N LEU A 15 -3.22 16.79 -37.91
CA LEU A 15 -2.66 15.48 -37.59
C LEU A 15 -1.60 15.56 -36.49
N LEU A 16 -0.68 16.54 -36.56
CA LEU A 16 0.36 16.74 -35.54
C LEU A 16 -0.21 17.19 -34.19
N ILE A 17 -1.28 18.00 -34.20
CA ILE A 17 -1.97 18.42 -32.96
C ILE A 17 -2.69 17.22 -32.35
N PHE A 18 -3.39 16.42 -33.16
CA PHE A 18 -4.15 15.26 -32.68
C PHE A 18 -3.23 14.17 -32.11
N THR A 19 -2.12 13.86 -32.79
CA THR A 19 -1.11 12.93 -32.24
C THR A 19 -0.49 13.49 -30.96
N GLY A 20 -0.14 14.78 -30.93
CA GLY A 20 0.35 15.46 -29.72
C GLY A 20 -0.60 15.33 -28.53
N CYS A 21 -1.91 15.53 -28.73
CA CYS A 21 -2.92 15.37 -27.68
C CYS A 21 -3.02 13.94 -27.14
N ILE A 22 -2.90 12.92 -27.99
CA ILE A 22 -2.89 11.51 -27.57
C ILE A 22 -1.65 11.17 -26.75
N PHE A 23 -0.48 11.70 -27.13
CA PHE A 23 0.75 11.51 -26.36
C PHE A 23 0.69 12.18 -24.99
N VAL A 24 0.12 13.39 -24.91
CA VAL A 24 -0.05 14.12 -23.63
C VAL A 24 -1.06 13.41 -22.73
N SER A 25 -2.21 12.97 -23.27
CA SER A 25 -3.21 12.26 -22.47
C SER A 25 -2.72 10.89 -21.99
N GLY A 26 -2.01 10.16 -22.86
CA GLY A 26 -1.36 8.90 -22.51
C GLY A 26 -0.32 9.08 -21.40
N TYR A 27 0.50 10.13 -21.47
CA TYR A 27 1.49 10.43 -20.44
C TYR A 27 0.87 10.77 -19.08
N VAL A 28 -0.23 11.54 -19.05
CA VAL A 28 -0.96 11.86 -17.81
C VAL A 28 -1.56 10.60 -17.19
N PHE A 29 -2.13 9.70 -18.01
CA PHE A 29 -2.70 8.45 -17.52
C PHE A 29 -1.64 7.52 -16.92
N VAL A 30 -0.48 7.38 -17.60
CA VAL A 30 0.64 6.59 -17.10
C VAL A 30 1.21 7.17 -15.80
N SER A 31 1.36 8.48 -15.72
CA SER A 31 1.88 9.15 -14.51
C SER A 31 0.95 9.01 -13.31
N GLY A 32 -0.36 9.00 -13.53
CA GLY A 32 -1.36 8.82 -12.47
C GLY A 32 -1.37 7.42 -11.87
N VAL A 33 -1.08 6.38 -12.66
CA VAL A 33 -1.02 4.99 -12.17
C VAL A 33 0.21 4.74 -11.28
N PHE A 34 1.33 5.41 -11.53
CA PHE A 34 2.54 5.26 -10.71
C PHE A 34 2.55 6.10 -9.42
N ALA A 35 1.54 6.95 -9.20
CA ALA A 35 1.54 7.92 -8.12
C ALA A 35 0.96 7.42 -6.78
N TYR A 36 0.44 6.20 -6.69
CA TYR A 36 -0.29 5.77 -5.49
C TYR A 36 0.02 4.32 -5.09
N THR A 37 1.09 4.17 -4.30
CA THR A 37 1.14 3.30 -3.10
C THR A 37 2.31 3.85 -2.25
N GLU A 38 2.05 4.79 -1.34
CA GLU A 38 3.07 5.09 -0.33
C GLU A 38 3.06 3.96 0.69
N ASN A 39 4.05 3.06 0.57
CA ASN A 39 4.21 1.99 1.55
C ASN A 39 4.63 2.58 2.89
N ILE A 40 3.91 2.24 3.96
CA ILE A 40 4.33 2.55 5.32
C ILE A 40 5.53 1.66 5.65
N GLU A 41 6.61 2.23 6.18
CA GLU A 41 7.73 1.43 6.69
C GLU A 41 7.46 1.03 8.14
N LEU A 42 7.20 -0.26 8.37
CA LEU A 42 7.15 -0.84 9.71
C LEU A 42 8.58 -1.12 10.20
N GLY A 43 8.85 -0.76 11.46
CA GLY A 43 10.18 -0.81 12.05
C GLY A 43 10.85 -2.19 11.99
N GLY A 44 12.17 -2.19 11.76
CA GLY A 44 13.01 -3.38 11.77
C GLY A 44 13.80 -3.57 13.07
N THR A 45 14.72 -4.53 13.06
CA THR A 45 15.71 -4.73 14.13
C THR A 45 17.12 -4.59 13.58
N LYS A 46 18.15 -4.67 14.44
CA LYS A 46 19.55 -4.72 13.97
C LYS A 46 19.85 -5.89 13.02
N THR A 47 19.07 -6.96 13.10
CA THR A 47 19.27 -8.20 12.33
C THR A 47 18.25 -8.41 11.21
N ARG A 48 17.23 -7.55 11.11
CA ARG A 48 16.12 -7.68 10.15
C ARG A 48 15.75 -6.29 9.63
N GLY A 49 15.73 -6.13 8.31
CA GLY A 49 15.34 -4.86 7.68
C GLY A 49 13.91 -4.43 8.05
N PRO A 50 13.56 -3.16 7.81
CA PRO A 50 12.18 -2.69 7.91
C PRO A 50 11.28 -3.48 6.95
N VAL A 51 9.99 -3.48 7.24
CA VAL A 51 8.98 -4.13 6.39
C VAL A 51 8.21 -3.02 5.68
N ALA A 52 8.23 -3.03 4.35
CA ALA A 52 7.34 -2.18 3.56
C ALA A 52 5.93 -2.75 3.67
N PHE A 53 4.98 -1.92 4.07
CA PHE A 53 3.59 -2.30 4.30
C PHE A 53 2.66 -1.44 3.44
N PRO A 54 2.06 -2.02 2.38
CA PRO A 54 1.08 -1.32 1.55
C PRO A 54 -0.26 -1.28 2.30
N HIS A 55 -0.44 -0.30 3.18
CA HIS A 55 -1.65 -0.21 4.02
C HIS A 55 -2.93 -0.15 3.17
N GLU A 56 -2.92 0.63 2.09
CA GLU A 56 -4.05 0.79 1.16
C GLU A 56 -4.43 -0.53 0.49
N LEU A 57 -3.46 -1.37 0.13
CA LEU A 57 -3.73 -2.70 -0.44
C LEU A 57 -4.49 -3.59 0.54
N HIS A 58 -4.20 -3.49 1.84
CA HIS A 58 -4.91 -4.27 2.85
C HIS A 58 -6.32 -3.72 3.09
N MET A 59 -6.52 -2.40 2.97
CA MET A 59 -7.83 -1.76 3.08
C MET A 59 -8.80 -2.15 1.93
N GLU A 60 -8.30 -2.71 0.82
CA GLU A 60 -9.17 -3.22 -0.25
C GLU A 60 -9.96 -4.47 0.17
N GLY A 61 -9.48 -5.22 1.18
CA GLY A 61 -10.06 -6.50 1.57
C GLY A 61 -10.28 -6.69 3.07
N PHE A 62 -9.82 -5.77 3.91
CA PHE A 62 -9.89 -5.88 5.37
C PHE A 62 -10.35 -4.57 6.00
N GLU A 63 -11.13 -4.68 7.07
CA GLU A 63 -11.59 -3.54 7.85
C GLU A 63 -10.52 -3.05 8.84
N CYS A 64 -10.59 -1.76 9.22
CA CYS A 64 -9.62 -1.13 10.11
C CYS A 64 -9.44 -1.89 11.43
N LEU A 65 -10.56 -2.35 12.01
CA LEU A 65 -10.62 -3.04 13.30
C LEU A 65 -10.16 -4.51 13.27
N GLU A 66 -9.87 -5.06 12.09
CA GLU A 66 -9.25 -6.38 11.97
C GLU A 66 -7.77 -6.37 12.35
N CYS A 67 -7.11 -5.21 12.19
CA CYS A 67 -5.71 -5.00 12.57
C CYS A 67 -5.59 -4.08 13.78
N HIS A 68 -6.32 -2.97 13.80
CA HIS A 68 -6.29 -2.03 14.91
C HIS A 68 -7.26 -2.48 16.00
N HIS A 69 -6.73 -2.72 17.18
CA HIS A 69 -7.53 -3.27 18.26
C HIS A 69 -7.17 -2.72 19.63
N VAL A 70 -8.18 -2.64 20.48
CA VAL A 70 -8.04 -2.54 21.93
C VAL A 70 -8.87 -3.67 22.50
N MET A 71 -8.20 -4.73 22.96
CA MET A 71 -8.89 -5.94 23.40
C MET A 71 -9.22 -5.85 24.90
N GLU A 72 -10.49 -5.78 25.23
CA GLU A 72 -11.00 -5.83 26.60
C GLU A 72 -12.01 -6.96 26.75
N ASN A 73 -11.80 -7.84 27.73
CA ASN A 73 -12.68 -9.00 28.00
C ASN A 73 -12.97 -9.91 26.77
N GLY A 74 -12.07 -9.90 25.78
CA GLY A 74 -12.21 -10.71 24.56
C GLY A 74 -12.91 -9.99 23.40
N GLU A 75 -13.31 -8.74 23.57
CA GLU A 75 -13.94 -7.91 22.54
C GLU A 75 -12.99 -6.78 22.14
N ASN A 76 -13.03 -6.39 20.86
CA ASN A 76 -12.36 -5.18 20.40
C ASN A 76 -13.26 -3.99 20.74
N VAL A 77 -12.80 -3.13 21.66
CA VAL A 77 -13.53 -1.95 22.14
C VAL A 77 -13.03 -0.65 21.51
N LEU A 78 -12.11 -0.73 20.55
CA LEU A 78 -11.58 0.43 19.85
C LEU A 78 -12.69 1.09 19.02
N ASP A 79 -12.85 2.41 19.17
CA ASP A 79 -13.65 3.21 18.24
C ASP A 79 -12.82 3.51 17.01
N GLU A 80 -13.37 3.22 15.83
CA GLU A 80 -12.70 3.50 14.57
C GLU A 80 -12.44 5.00 14.39
N SER A 81 -13.22 5.88 15.04
CA SER A 81 -12.95 7.32 15.01
C SER A 81 -11.63 7.73 15.67
N ASP A 82 -11.04 6.86 16.50
CA ASP A 82 -9.74 7.11 17.14
C ASP A 82 -8.55 6.80 16.19
N LEU A 83 -8.83 6.20 15.02
CA LEU A 83 -7.84 5.89 14.00
C LEU A 83 -7.50 7.10 13.13
N GLU A 84 -6.85 8.07 13.75
CA GLU A 84 -6.35 9.27 13.07
C GLU A 84 -4.87 9.15 12.73
N GLU A 85 -4.49 9.57 11.52
CA GLU A 85 -3.09 9.60 11.11
C GLU A 85 -2.25 10.45 12.07
N GLY A 86 -1.13 9.89 12.53
CA GLY A 86 -0.23 10.55 13.48
C GLY A 86 -0.61 10.38 14.95
N ASN A 87 -1.76 9.76 15.27
CA ASN A 87 -2.08 9.36 16.63
C ASN A 87 -1.08 8.28 17.10
N PRO A 88 -0.27 8.51 18.15
CA PRO A 88 0.72 7.53 18.60
C PRO A 88 0.09 6.26 19.20
N ASP A 89 -1.16 6.32 19.65
CA ASP A 89 -1.82 5.21 20.33
C ASP A 89 -2.21 4.08 19.36
N ILE A 90 -2.39 4.39 18.07
CA ILE A 90 -2.72 3.41 17.02
C ILE A 90 -1.52 2.53 16.65
N LEU A 91 -0.31 2.92 17.06
CA LEU A 91 0.90 2.15 16.80
C LEU A 91 0.90 0.91 17.68
N CYS A 92 1.13 -0.26 17.10
CA CYS A 92 1.21 -1.51 17.88
C CYS A 92 2.19 -1.41 19.07
N ALA A 93 3.24 -0.61 18.90
CA ALA A 93 4.26 -0.31 19.88
C ALA A 93 3.78 0.43 21.14
N SER A 94 2.62 1.11 21.11
CA SER A 94 2.03 1.82 22.24
C SER A 94 1.70 0.85 23.38
N CYS A 95 1.14 -0.31 23.06
CA CYS A 95 0.72 -1.34 24.01
C CYS A 95 1.60 -2.61 23.97
N HIS A 96 2.06 -3.02 22.80
CA HIS A 96 2.95 -4.17 22.63
C HIS A 96 4.41 -3.74 22.81
N GLN A 97 4.80 -3.63 24.07
CA GLN A 97 6.15 -3.29 24.51
C GLN A 97 6.91 -4.55 24.92
N GLU A 98 8.17 -4.38 25.34
CA GLU A 98 8.90 -5.44 26.01
C GLU A 98 8.18 -5.83 27.30
N GLN A 99 8.13 -7.12 27.62
CA GLN A 99 7.45 -7.66 28.82
C GLN A 99 5.92 -7.54 28.82
N SER A 100 5.29 -6.98 27.80
CA SER A 100 3.84 -7.09 27.60
C SER A 100 3.45 -8.56 27.42
N LYS A 101 2.21 -8.93 27.79
CA LYS A 101 1.68 -10.30 27.62
C LYS A 101 1.87 -10.84 26.20
N VAL A 102 1.72 -9.97 25.21
CA VAL A 102 2.10 -10.20 23.82
C VAL A 102 3.08 -9.10 23.45
N GLU A 103 4.33 -9.45 23.19
CA GLU A 103 5.34 -8.50 22.77
C GLU A 103 5.16 -8.10 21.31
N ARG A 104 5.72 -6.94 20.92
CA ARG A 104 5.57 -6.35 19.58
C ARG A 104 5.82 -7.32 18.44
N LYS A 105 6.93 -8.05 18.51
CA LYS A 105 7.33 -9.01 17.48
C LYS A 105 6.27 -10.10 17.32
N GLU A 106 5.77 -10.62 18.43
CA GLU A 106 4.75 -11.66 18.42
C GLU A 106 3.42 -11.12 17.90
N ALA A 107 3.04 -9.90 18.30
CA ALA A 107 1.83 -9.24 17.78
C ALA A 107 1.87 -9.11 16.25
N PHE A 108 2.96 -8.57 15.69
CA PHE A 108 3.11 -8.48 14.23
C PHE A 108 3.09 -9.85 13.54
N HIS A 109 3.84 -10.83 14.04
CA HIS A 109 3.84 -12.15 13.41
C HIS A 109 2.49 -12.85 13.51
N HIS A 110 1.80 -12.72 14.64
CA HIS A 110 0.47 -13.32 14.82
C HIS A 110 -0.57 -12.65 13.93
N GLN A 111 -0.52 -11.33 13.75
CA GLN A 111 -1.46 -10.63 12.87
C GLN A 111 -1.15 -10.92 11.39
N CYS A 112 0.08 -10.66 10.95
CA CYS A 112 0.45 -10.66 9.53
C CYS A 112 0.65 -12.08 9.00
N VAL A 113 1.52 -12.88 9.63
CA VAL A 113 1.92 -14.20 9.08
C VAL A 113 0.76 -15.18 9.16
N LYS A 114 -0.01 -15.15 10.25
CA LYS A 114 -1.17 -16.02 10.39
C LYS A 114 -2.24 -15.69 9.35
N CYS A 115 -2.52 -14.41 9.12
CA CYS A 115 -3.43 -13.99 8.04
C CYS A 115 -2.94 -14.48 6.68
N HIS A 116 -1.65 -14.26 6.34
CA HIS A 116 -1.08 -14.73 5.06
C HIS A 116 -1.04 -16.26 4.93
N ASP A 117 -0.89 -16.99 6.03
CA ASP A 117 -0.91 -18.45 6.03
C ASP A 117 -2.34 -19.02 5.92
N GLN A 118 -3.32 -18.38 6.56
CA GLN A 118 -4.69 -18.88 6.69
C GLN A 118 -5.62 -18.40 5.57
N ASN A 119 -5.49 -17.14 5.14
CA ASN A 119 -6.38 -16.59 4.12
C ASN A 119 -6.07 -17.21 2.76
N SER A 120 -7.04 -17.98 2.28
CA SER A 120 -6.98 -18.87 1.12
C SER A 120 -7.62 -18.23 -0.09
N PHE A 121 -7.35 -16.94 -0.30
CA PHE A 121 -7.43 -16.41 -1.64
C PHE A 121 -6.40 -17.16 -2.51
N ALA A 122 -6.57 -17.15 -3.84
CA ALA A 122 -5.74 -17.98 -4.74
C ALA A 122 -4.24 -17.93 -4.35
N PRO A 123 -3.41 -18.95 -4.61
CA PRO A 123 -2.00 -18.96 -4.19
C PRO A 123 -1.21 -17.69 -4.54
N GLU A 124 -1.66 -16.96 -5.56
CA GLU A 124 -1.15 -15.67 -6.06
C GLU A 124 -1.69 -14.41 -5.33
N GLU A 125 -2.68 -14.56 -4.45
CA GLU A 125 -3.25 -13.54 -3.56
C GLU A 125 -2.79 -13.72 -2.10
N LYS A 126 -1.97 -14.73 -1.81
CA LYS A 126 -1.35 -14.92 -0.48
C LYS A 126 -0.16 -14.00 -0.27
N GLY A 127 -0.18 -13.28 0.84
CA GLY A 127 0.95 -12.45 1.26
C GLY A 127 2.19 -13.24 1.69
N PRO A 128 3.33 -12.56 1.91
CA PRO A 128 4.59 -13.17 2.29
C PRO A 128 4.54 -13.86 3.65
N THR A 129 5.15 -15.04 3.77
CA THR A 129 5.20 -15.81 5.03
C THR A 129 6.61 -16.15 5.48
N LEU A 130 7.60 -16.02 4.58
CA LEU A 130 9.01 -16.23 4.93
C LEU A 130 9.63 -14.94 5.43
N CYS A 131 10.53 -15.08 6.41
CA CYS A 131 11.12 -13.93 7.10
C CYS A 131 11.77 -12.91 6.15
N GLY A 132 12.41 -13.37 5.06
CA GLY A 132 13.11 -12.52 4.10
C GLY A 132 12.21 -11.91 3.01
N GLU A 133 10.96 -12.36 2.92
CA GLU A 133 9.98 -11.79 1.99
C GLU A 133 9.37 -10.51 2.59
N CYS A 134 9.14 -10.48 3.90
CA CYS A 134 8.74 -9.26 4.61
C CYS A 134 9.95 -8.37 4.97
N HIS A 135 10.96 -8.94 5.64
CA HIS A 135 12.14 -8.18 6.09
C HIS A 135 13.20 -8.11 4.99
N THR A 136 12.87 -7.41 3.91
CA THR A 136 13.82 -7.18 2.82
C THR A 136 14.96 -6.30 3.33
N GLN A 137 16.21 -6.73 3.08
CA GLN A 137 17.35 -5.87 3.35
C GLN A 137 17.44 -4.85 2.22
N LYS A 138 17.49 -3.55 2.55
CA LYS A 138 17.91 -2.54 1.57
C LYS A 138 19.31 -2.93 1.10
N LYS A 139 19.45 -3.28 -0.19
CA LYS A 139 20.74 -3.52 -0.83
C LYS A 139 21.54 -2.23 -0.94
#